data_AF-A0A1B1MY62-F1
#
_entry.id   AF-A0A1B1MY62-F1
#
_cell.length_a   1.000
_cell.length_b   1.000
_cell.length_c   1.000
_cell.angle_alpha   90.00
_cell.angle_beta   90.00
_cell.angle_gamma   90.00
#
_symmetry.space_group_name_H-M   'P 1'
#
loop_
_entity.id
_entity.type
_entity.pdbx_description
1 polymer ?
#
loop_
_entity_poly.entity_id
_entity_poly.type
_entity_poly.pdbx_seq_one_letter_code
_entity_poly.pdbx_strand_id
1 'polypeptide(L)'
;MPYRSSRQQLMEQQQSKELFSYFGLAVYYGQALEQQLVNLIMMMKLAEGKVPAEEDLEELYHRKLGNSLGQLVNEIRHHFTFTEEETEELVSIWKDRNRIVHDYFKERILETFSEEGRKAMIQELKQFKDRAKRLEDKLQHYTQQLYEQVEGLDHIQT
;
A
#
# COMPACT_ATOMS: atom_id res chain seq x y z
N MET A 1 -25.52 27.29 -25.38
CA MET A 1 -24.98 26.04 -24.80
C MET A 1 -25.75 24.88 -25.41
N PRO A 2 -25.17 24.04 -26.28
CA PRO A 2 -25.90 22.86 -26.77
C PRO A 2 -26.08 21.88 -25.61
N TYR A 3 -27.29 21.35 -25.47
CA TYR A 3 -27.65 20.38 -24.44
C TYR A 3 -26.90 19.07 -24.71
N ARG A 4 -26.17 18.52 -23.72
CA ARG A 4 -25.58 17.17 -23.83
C ARG A 4 -26.70 16.15 -24.01
N SER A 5 -26.52 15.20 -24.92
CA SER A 5 -27.49 14.11 -25.09
C SER A 5 -27.52 13.22 -23.84
N SER A 6 -28.67 12.61 -23.54
CA SER A 6 -28.81 11.69 -22.39
C SER A 6 -27.77 10.56 -22.40
N ARG A 7 -27.36 10.11 -23.60
CA ARG A 7 -26.30 9.12 -23.79
C ARG A 7 -24.92 9.63 -23.34
N GLN A 8 -24.58 10.88 -23.65
CA GLN A 8 -23.31 11.49 -23.23
C GLN A 8 -23.24 11.67 -21.71
N GLN A 9 -24.35 12.06 -21.08
CA GLN A 9 -24.44 12.20 -19.62
C GLN A 9 -24.26 10.85 -18.91
N LEU A 10 -24.85 9.77 -19.44
CA LEU A 10 -24.68 8.42 -18.90
C LEU A 10 -23.23 7.93 -19.00
N MET A 11 -22.58 8.13 -20.16
CA MET A 11 -21.18 7.75 -20.36
C MET A 11 -20.23 8.49 -19.41
N GLU A 12 -20.44 9.80 -19.24
CA GLU A 12 -19.68 10.61 -18.30
C GLU A 12 -19.87 10.12 -16.86
N GLN A 13 -21.12 9.86 -16.45
CA GLN A 13 -21.40 9.33 -15.11
C GLN A 13 -20.70 7.97 -14.89
N GLN A 14 -20.69 7.10 -15.90
CA GLN A 14 -20.04 5.80 -15.81
C GLN A 14 -18.52 5.94 -15.69
N GLN A 15 -17.88 6.82 -16.46
CA GLN A 15 -16.45 7.08 -16.34
C GLN A 15 -16.08 7.71 -14.99
N SER A 16 -16.89 8.62 -14.47
CA SER A 16 -16.66 9.20 -13.14
C SER A 16 -16.77 8.14 -12.04
N LYS A 17 -17.77 7.24 -12.12
CA LYS A 17 -17.87 6.09 -11.22
C LYS A 17 -16.63 5.19 -11.30
N GLU A 18 -16.20 4.86 -12.52
CA GLU A 18 -14.99 4.06 -12.73
C GLU A 18 -13.75 4.73 -12.14
N LEU A 19 -13.57 6.04 -12.36
CA LEU A 19 -12.48 6.82 -11.78
C LEU A 19 -12.47 6.74 -10.25
N PHE A 20 -13.61 6.97 -9.60
CA PHE A 20 -13.70 6.88 -8.14
C PHE A 20 -13.48 5.46 -7.63
N SER A 21 -13.91 4.44 -8.37
CA SER A 21 -13.60 3.04 -8.04
C SER A 21 -12.09 2.77 -8.08
N TYR A 22 -11.38 3.22 -9.11
CA TYR A 22 -9.92 3.03 -9.17
C TYR A 22 -9.17 3.87 -8.16
N PHE A 23 -9.67 5.05 -7.81
CA PHE A 23 -9.12 5.83 -6.71
C PHE A 23 -9.27 5.06 -5.39
N GLY A 24 -10.45 4.51 -5.11
CA GLY A 24 -10.69 3.67 -3.94
C GLY A 24 -9.78 2.43 -3.90
N LEU A 25 -9.61 1.75 -5.05
CA LEU A 25 -8.68 0.63 -5.16
C LEU A 25 -7.23 1.04 -4.89
N ALA A 26 -6.77 2.16 -5.44
CA ALA A 26 -5.44 2.67 -5.17
C ALA A 26 -5.23 2.92 -3.67
N VAL A 27 -6.17 3.61 -3.01
CA VAL A 27 -6.10 3.84 -1.56
C VAL A 27 -6.10 2.53 -0.78
N TYR A 28 -7.00 1.60 -1.11
CA TYR A 28 -7.08 0.28 -0.49
C TYR A 28 -5.75 -0.48 -0.56
N TYR A 29 -5.14 -0.59 -1.75
CA TYR A 29 -3.86 -1.31 -1.87
C TYR A 29 -2.71 -0.56 -1.20
N GLY A 30 -2.76 0.76 -1.11
CA GLY A 30 -1.82 1.53 -0.28
C GLY A 30 -1.92 1.17 1.21
N GLN A 31 -3.13 0.99 1.73
CA GLN A 31 -3.37 0.58 3.11
C GLN A 31 -3.05 -0.90 3.36
N ALA A 32 -3.34 -1.78 2.40
CA ALA A 32 -2.95 -3.19 2.48
C ALA A 32 -1.42 -3.33 2.58
N LEU A 33 -0.68 -2.53 1.81
CA LEU A 33 0.78 -2.48 1.89
C LEU A 33 1.28 -2.00 3.26
N GLU A 34 0.64 -0.98 3.86
CA GLU A 34 0.95 -0.55 5.23
C GLU A 34 0.77 -1.67 6.24
N GLN A 35 -0.38 -2.35 6.17
CA GLN A 35 -0.68 -3.47 7.05
C GLN A 35 0.36 -4.58 6.89
N GLN A 36 0.76 -4.89 5.64
CA GLN A 36 1.74 -5.93 5.39
C GLN A 36 3.15 -5.56 5.87
N LEU A 37 3.53 -4.29 5.84
CA LEU A 37 4.76 -3.81 6.46
C LEU A 37 4.72 -3.96 7.98
N VAL A 38 3.59 -3.66 8.62
CA VAL A 38 3.42 -3.93 10.06
C VAL A 38 3.65 -5.42 10.33
N ASN A 39 3.00 -6.30 9.57
CA ASN A 39 3.15 -7.75 9.73
C ASN A 39 4.62 -8.19 9.60
N LEU A 40 5.32 -7.69 8.58
CA LEU A 40 6.73 -8.02 8.36
C LEU A 40 7.63 -7.54 9.51
N ILE A 41 7.46 -6.28 9.95
CA ILE A 41 8.21 -5.73 11.09
C ILE A 41 7.99 -6.57 12.35
N MET A 42 6.75 -6.97 12.61
CA MET A 42 6.40 -7.77 13.77
C MET A 42 7.01 -9.17 13.71
N MET A 43 6.90 -9.83 12.57
CA MET A 43 7.46 -11.16 12.37
C MET A 43 8.99 -11.16 12.51
N MET A 44 9.66 -10.14 11.99
CA MET A 44 11.09 -9.98 12.19
C MET A 44 11.48 -9.81 13.66
N LYS A 45 10.76 -8.97 14.41
CA LYS A 45 11.03 -8.77 15.84
C LYS A 45 10.84 -10.05 16.63
N LEU A 46 9.84 -10.86 16.28
CA LEU A 46 9.64 -12.20 16.84
C LEU A 46 10.79 -13.14 16.50
N ALA A 47 11.17 -13.25 15.22
CA ALA A 47 12.24 -14.12 14.76
C ALA A 47 13.61 -13.78 15.37
N GLU A 48 13.86 -12.50 15.65
CA GLU A 48 15.09 -12.04 16.31
C GLU A 48 15.04 -12.13 17.85
N GLY A 49 13.93 -12.57 18.45
CA GLY A 49 13.74 -12.56 19.90
C GLY A 49 13.77 -11.15 20.51
N LYS A 50 13.48 -10.12 19.71
CA LYS A 50 13.53 -8.69 20.09
C LYS A 50 12.18 -8.13 20.53
N VAL A 51 11.23 -8.99 20.90
CA VAL A 51 10.03 -8.54 21.61
C VAL A 51 10.44 -8.23 23.05
N PRO A 52 10.31 -6.97 23.52
CA PRO A 52 10.69 -6.63 24.88
C PRO A 52 9.92 -7.47 25.89
N ALA A 53 10.60 -7.99 26.92
CA ALA A 53 9.98 -8.84 27.94
C ALA A 53 8.86 -8.13 28.75
N GLU A 54 8.84 -6.79 28.74
CA GLU A 54 7.83 -5.96 29.41
C GLU A 54 6.70 -5.51 28.49
N GLU A 55 6.79 -5.72 27.17
CA GLU A 55 5.81 -5.25 26.20
C GLU A 55 5.00 -6.41 25.64
N ASP A 56 3.67 -6.32 25.75
CA ASP A 56 2.79 -7.30 25.12
C ASP A 56 2.90 -7.16 23.59
N LEU A 57 2.94 -8.30 22.91
CA LEU A 57 2.93 -8.39 21.46
C LEU A 57 1.75 -7.64 20.85
N GLU A 58 0.58 -7.69 21.52
CA GLU A 58 -0.63 -6.98 21.10
C GLU A 58 -0.46 -5.45 21.16
N GLU A 59 0.14 -4.92 22.23
CA GLU A 59 0.41 -3.49 22.39
C GLU A 59 1.41 -2.99 21.34
N LEU A 60 2.48 -3.76 21.12
CA LEU A 60 3.47 -3.46 20.09
C LEU A 60 2.81 -3.43 18.70
N TYR A 61 1.94 -4.40 18.39
CA TYR A 61 1.20 -4.47 17.13
C TYR A 61 0.30 -3.24 16.94
N HIS A 62 -0.50 -2.88 17.94
CA HIS A 62 -1.37 -1.70 17.88
C HIS A 62 -0.60 -0.39 17.69
N ARG A 63 0.56 -0.24 18.34
CA ARG A 63 1.42 0.92 18.13
C ARG A 63 1.93 0.99 16.69
N LYS A 64 2.29 -0.15 16.08
CA LYS A 64 2.73 -0.18 14.67
C LYS A 64 1.60 0.13 13.68
N LEU A 65 0.37 -0.28 13.96
CA LEU A 65 -0.80 0.11 13.16
C LEU A 65 -1.05 1.63 13.14
N GLY A 66 -0.63 2.34 14.20
CA GLY A 66 -0.72 3.80 14.27
C GLY A 66 0.34 4.56 13.45
N ASN A 67 1.35 3.86 12.91
CA ASN A 67 2.39 4.50 12.11
C ASN A 67 1.92 4.76 10.68
N SER A 68 2.35 5.88 10.11
CA SER A 68 2.20 6.13 8.67
C SER A 68 3.09 5.19 7.85
N LEU A 69 2.71 4.91 6.60
CA LEU A 69 3.56 4.19 5.64
C LEU A 69 5.00 4.70 5.61
N GLY A 70 5.23 6.01 5.67
CA GLY A 70 6.58 6.56 5.66
C GLY A 70 7.40 6.16 6.89
N GLN A 71 6.78 6.13 8.06
CA GLN A 71 7.44 5.66 9.28
C GLN A 71 7.75 4.16 9.19
N LEU A 72 6.81 3.36 8.67
CA LEU A 72 7.00 1.91 8.48
C LEU A 72 8.10 1.61 7.47
N VAL A 73 8.12 2.30 6.33
CA VAL A 73 9.16 2.17 5.29
C VAL A 73 10.54 2.56 5.82
N ASN A 74 10.62 3.66 6.57
CA ASN A 74 11.88 4.05 7.18
C ASN A 74 12.34 3.02 8.20
N GLU A 75 11.46 2.49 9.04
CA GLU A 75 11.82 1.46 10.02
C GLU A 75 12.31 0.17 9.34
N ILE A 76 11.51 -0.42 8.45
CA ILE A 76 11.82 -1.72 7.85
C ILE A 76 13.15 -1.70 7.09
N ARG A 77 13.51 -0.57 6.45
CA ARG A 77 14.77 -0.44 5.70
C ARG A 77 16.03 -0.50 6.58
N HIS A 78 15.91 -0.25 7.88
CA HIS A 78 17.04 -0.39 8.81
C HIS A 78 17.19 -1.80 9.37
N HIS A 79 16.16 -2.63 9.25
CA HIS A 79 16.10 -3.94 9.88
C HIS A 79 16.10 -5.09 8.86
N PHE A 80 15.44 -4.91 7.71
CA PHE A 80 15.33 -5.92 6.67
C PHE A 80 16.30 -5.64 5.53
N THR A 81 16.93 -6.68 5.02
CA THR A 81 17.86 -6.56 3.89
C THR A 81 17.10 -6.67 2.58
N PHE A 82 16.63 -5.53 2.09
CA PHE A 82 16.12 -5.40 0.73
C PHE A 82 17.26 -5.24 -0.27
N THR A 83 17.03 -5.70 -1.50
CA THR A 83 17.81 -5.28 -2.66
C THR A 83 17.64 -3.76 -2.90
N GLU A 84 18.57 -3.18 -3.67
CA GLU A 84 18.50 -1.77 -4.05
C GLU A 84 17.20 -1.46 -4.82
N GLU A 85 16.84 -2.31 -5.80
CA GLU A 85 15.61 -2.17 -6.59
C GLU A 85 14.34 -2.19 -5.71
N GLU A 86 14.25 -3.12 -4.76
CA GLU A 86 13.12 -3.17 -3.83
C GLU A 86 13.03 -1.95 -2.93
N THR A 87 14.20 -1.44 -2.50
CA THR A 87 14.28 -0.24 -1.67
C THR A 87 13.77 0.97 -2.43
N GLU A 88 14.19 1.13 -3.68
CA GLU A 88 13.72 2.19 -4.57
C GLU A 88 12.22 2.08 -4.86
N GLU A 89 11.73 0.87 -5.14
CA GLU A 89 10.30 0.63 -5.39
C GLU A 89 9.45 0.96 -4.15
N LEU A 90 9.88 0.54 -2.95
CA LEU A 90 9.19 0.82 -1.70
C LEU A 90 9.12 2.33 -1.41
N VAL A 91 10.22 3.06 -1.61
CA VAL A 91 10.25 4.52 -1.45
C VAL A 91 9.38 5.22 -2.50
N SER A 92 9.41 4.76 -3.75
CA SER A 92 8.57 5.31 -4.81
C SER A 92 7.08 5.10 -4.51
N ILE A 93 6.65 3.88 -4.15
CA ILE A 93 5.26 3.60 -3.81
C ILE A 93 4.82 4.42 -2.60
N TRP A 94 5.66 4.56 -1.58
CA TRP A 94 5.33 5.40 -0.43
C TRP A 94 5.03 6.85 -0.84
N LYS A 95 5.89 7.46 -1.67
CA LYS A 95 5.68 8.83 -2.17
C LYS A 95 4.41 8.93 -3.01
N ASP A 96 4.20 7.98 -3.92
CA ASP A 96 3.01 7.93 -4.77
C ASP A 96 1.74 7.79 -3.93
N ARG A 97 1.75 6.92 -2.91
CA ARG A 97 0.63 6.75 -1.98
C ARG A 97 0.29 8.06 -1.29
N ASN A 98 1.29 8.73 -0.71
CA ASN A 98 1.09 10.00 -0.01
C ASN A 98 0.47 11.05 -0.93
N ARG A 99 1.00 11.19 -2.16
CA ARG A 99 0.42 12.08 -3.17
C ARG A 99 -1.02 11.69 -3.51
N ILE A 100 -1.29 10.39 -3.71
CA ILE A 100 -2.62 9.89 -4.05
C ILE A 100 -3.65 10.24 -2.99
N VAL A 101 -3.32 10.00 -1.71
CA VAL A 101 -4.24 10.22 -0.60
C VAL A 101 -4.47 11.71 -0.31
N HIS A 102 -3.42 12.53 -0.40
CA HIS A 102 -3.50 13.92 0.07
C HIS A 102 -3.77 14.94 -1.03
N ASP A 103 -3.28 14.73 -2.25
CA ASP A 103 -3.18 15.78 -3.27
C ASP A 103 -3.72 15.41 -4.65
N TYR A 104 -4.00 14.12 -4.93
CA TYR A 104 -4.35 13.63 -6.26
C TYR A 104 -5.43 14.44 -6.99
N PHE A 105 -6.60 14.60 -6.37
CA PHE A 105 -7.69 15.31 -7.01
C PHE A 105 -7.46 16.82 -7.08
N LYS A 106 -6.59 17.39 -6.24
CA LYS A 106 -6.20 18.81 -6.36
C LYS A 106 -5.31 19.01 -7.58
N GLU A 107 -4.37 18.10 -7.80
CA GLU A 107 -3.45 18.11 -8.94
C GLU A 107 -4.18 17.80 -10.26
N ARG A 108 -5.14 16.89 -10.23
CA ARG A 108 -5.82 16.34 -11.42
C ARG A 108 -7.24 16.88 -11.65
N ILE A 109 -7.61 17.98 -11.00
CA ILE A 109 -9.02 18.42 -11.00
C ILE A 109 -9.52 18.74 -12.41
N LEU A 110 -8.66 19.30 -13.26
CA LEU A 110 -9.03 19.70 -14.61
C LEU A 110 -9.29 18.49 -15.52
N GLU A 111 -8.54 17.42 -15.31
CA GLU A 111 -8.67 16.15 -16.03
C GLU A 111 -10.01 15.45 -15.74
N THR A 112 -10.66 15.75 -14.60
CA THR A 112 -11.96 15.17 -14.27
C THR A 112 -13.09 15.64 -15.21
N PHE A 113 -12.91 16.77 -15.90
CA PHE A 113 -13.95 17.37 -16.76
C PHE A 113 -13.92 16.86 -18.21
N SER A 114 -12.88 16.14 -18.62
CA SER A 114 -12.77 15.54 -19.96
C SER A 114 -12.76 14.01 -19.90
N GLU A 115 -13.21 13.39 -21.00
CA GLU A 115 -13.19 11.94 -21.11
C GLU A 115 -11.74 11.41 -21.16
N GLU A 116 -10.88 12.06 -21.93
CA GLU A 116 -9.47 11.73 -22.06
C GLU A 116 -8.74 11.89 -20.73
N GLY A 117 -9.05 12.96 -19.98
CA GLY A 117 -8.47 13.21 -18.66
C GLY A 117 -8.86 12.13 -17.66
N ARG A 118 -10.16 11.78 -17.56
CA ARG A 118 -10.61 10.68 -16.71
C ARG A 118 -9.97 9.34 -17.08
N LYS A 119 -9.82 9.04 -18.38
CA LYS A 119 -9.11 7.83 -18.84
C LYS A 119 -7.65 7.82 -18.40
N ALA A 120 -6.95 8.94 -18.52
CA ALA A 120 -5.56 9.06 -18.07
C ALA A 120 -5.43 8.85 -16.55
N MET A 121 -6.32 9.47 -15.77
CA MET A 121 -6.37 9.29 -14.32
C MET A 121 -6.64 7.82 -13.93
N ILE A 122 -7.59 7.16 -14.60
CA ILE A 122 -7.89 5.74 -14.38
C ILE A 122 -6.65 4.88 -14.65
N GLN A 123 -5.91 5.14 -15.73
CA GLN A 123 -4.69 4.39 -16.05
C GLN A 123 -3.59 4.61 -15.02
N GLU A 124 -3.38 5.86 -14.59
CA GLU A 124 -2.41 6.19 -13.52
C GLU A 124 -2.74 5.43 -12.22
N LEU A 125 -4.00 5.44 -11.79
CA LEU A 125 -4.45 4.74 -10.58
C LEU A 125 -4.36 3.21 -10.71
N LYS A 126 -4.64 2.65 -11.89
CA LYS A 126 -4.43 1.22 -12.19
C LYS A 126 -2.97 0.83 -12.04
N GLN A 127 -2.06 1.61 -12.62
CA GLN A 127 -0.62 1.34 -12.54
C GLN A 127 -0.12 1.38 -11.10
N PHE A 128 -0.52 2.39 -10.32
CA PHE A 128 -0.20 2.44 -8.90
C PHE A 128 -0.74 1.22 -8.15
N LYS A 129 -2.04 0.92 -8.32
CA LYS A 129 -2.70 -0.25 -7.69
C LYS A 129 -1.96 -1.54 -7.98
N ASP A 130 -1.57 -1.77 -9.23
CA ASP A 130 -0.86 -2.99 -9.64
C ASP A 130 0.55 -3.08 -9.05
N ARG A 131 1.27 -1.95 -8.99
CA ARG A 131 2.58 -1.86 -8.33
C ARG A 131 2.48 -2.13 -6.83
N ALA A 132 1.57 -1.42 -6.15
CA ALA A 132 1.34 -1.59 -4.71
C ALA A 132 0.97 -3.03 -4.36
N LYS A 133 0.09 -3.66 -5.16
CA LYS A 133 -0.27 -5.07 -4.98
C LYS A 133 0.93 -6.00 -5.11
N ARG A 134 1.73 -5.87 -6.17
CA ARG A 134 2.89 -6.75 -6.38
C ARG A 134 3.90 -6.64 -5.24
N LEU A 135 4.13 -5.43 -4.75
CA LEU A 135 5.02 -5.22 -3.62
C LEU A 135 4.44 -5.82 -2.34
N GLU A 136 3.13 -5.66 -2.09
CA GLU A 136 2.45 -6.27 -0.96
C GLU A 136 2.53 -7.80 -0.99
N ASP A 137 2.24 -8.45 -2.13
CA ASP A 137 2.39 -9.90 -2.32
C ASP A 137 3.84 -10.36 -2.02
N LYS A 138 4.83 -9.56 -2.43
CA LYS A 138 6.25 -9.85 -2.21
C LYS A 138 6.63 -9.74 -0.74
N LEU A 139 6.16 -8.71 -0.04
CA LEU A 139 6.37 -8.58 1.41
C LEU A 139 5.63 -9.67 2.18
N GLN A 140 4.47 -10.11 1.70
CA GLN A 140 3.76 -11.26 2.25
C GLN A 140 4.59 -12.54 2.15
N HIS A 141 5.26 -12.77 1.01
CA HIS A 141 6.18 -13.90 0.87
C HIS A 141 7.32 -13.86 1.90
N TYR A 142 7.94 -12.70 2.12
CA TYR A 142 8.98 -12.56 3.15
C TYR A 142 8.46 -12.83 4.56
N THR A 143 7.28 -12.32 4.90
CA THR A 143 6.66 -12.58 6.20
C THR A 143 6.39 -14.08 6.39
N GLN A 144 5.90 -14.77 5.35
CA GLN A 144 5.65 -16.21 5.40
C GLN A 144 6.96 -17.01 5.62
N GLN A 145 8.04 -16.63 4.92
CA GLN A 145 9.34 -17.29 5.10
C GLN A 145 9.88 -17.12 6.52
N LEU A 146 9.73 -15.94 7.12
CA LEU A 146 10.12 -15.70 8.51
C LEU A 146 9.25 -16.51 9.48
N TYR A 147 7.96 -16.59 9.24
CA TYR A 147 7.04 -17.39 10.06
C TYR A 147 7.46 -18.87 10.09
N GLU A 148 7.76 -19.46 8.94
CA GLU A 148 8.21 -20.85 8.84
C GLU A 148 9.55 -21.09 9.57
N GLN A 149 10.44 -20.09 9.60
CA GLN A 149 11.68 -20.17 10.38
C GLN A 149 11.39 -20.18 11.89
N VAL A 150 10.44 -19.38 12.36
CA VAL A 150 10.06 -19.32 13.78
C VAL A 150 9.37 -20.61 14.21
N GLU A 151 8.37 -21.10 13.47
CA GLU A 151 7.71 -22.38 13.80
C GLU A 151 8.69 -23.57 13.76
N GLY A 152 9.63 -23.56 12.81
CA GLY A 152 10.68 -24.59 12.73
C GLY A 152 11.61 -24.61 13.95
N LEU A 153 11.77 -23.48 14.65
CA LEU A 153 12.59 -23.38 15.87
C LEU A 153 11.87 -23.94 17.11
N ASP A 154 10.55 -23.77 17.21
CA ASP A 154 9.74 -24.30 18.32
C ASP A 154 9.71 -25.84 18.34
N HIS A 155 9.80 -26.49 17.18
CA HIS A 155 9.82 -27.96 17.08
C HIS A 155 11.17 -28.62 17.46
N ILE A 156 12.25 -27.85 17.65
CA ILE A 156 13.58 -28.38 18.00
C ILE A 156 13.86 -28.28 19.52
N GLN A 157 13.02 -27.56 20.28
CA GLN A 157 13.17 -27.37 21.72
C GLN A 157 12.24 -28.24 22.60
N THR A 158 11.58 -29.26 22.03
CA THR A 158 10.82 -30.27 22.79
C THR A 158 11.54 -31.61 22.82
#